data_AF-A0A2S2P984-F1
#
_entry.id   AF-A0A2S2P984-F1
#
_cell.length_a   1.000
_cell.length_b   1.000
_cell.length_c   1.000
_cell.angle_alpha   90.00
_cell.angle_beta   90.00
_cell.angle_gamma   90.00
#
_symmetry.space_group_name_H-M   'P 1'
#
loop_
_entity.id
_entity.type
_entity.pdbx_description
1 polymer ?
#
loop_
_entity_poly.entity_id
_entity_poly.type
_entity_poly.pdbx_seq_one_letter_code
_entity_poly.pdbx_strand_id
1 'polypeptide(L)'
;MDIYISINFHSHLDNICCKALKMLGFIKRICNEFKLTSSIKTLYCAYVRSILEYGAVVWDPSTSCGKDQIERVQRKFLNYVAFILSIDHPPHDYTPILNKLGISSLVDRRKDANLKFLRLLIDGCIDSPVLLSMINFKVPFSAVRQIYPFFIPKCNTNYSENQPILRMMRMANSDPSFL
;
A
#
# COMPACT_ATOMS: atom_id res chain seq x y z
N MET A 1 -20.31 -10.97 24.44
CA MET A 1 -18.98 -11.55 24.71
C MET A 1 -18.36 -11.72 23.34
N ASP A 2 -17.93 -10.61 22.75
CA ASP A 2 -17.55 -10.58 21.35
C ASP A 2 -16.13 -11.12 21.25
N ILE A 3 -16.03 -12.31 20.66
CA ILE A 3 -14.77 -12.96 20.35
C ILE A 3 -13.98 -11.96 19.51
N TYR A 4 -12.95 -11.37 20.12
CA TYR A 4 -11.93 -10.59 19.45
C TYR A 4 -11.19 -11.57 18.53
N ILE A 5 -11.79 -11.89 17.37
CA ILE A 5 -11.12 -12.64 16.33
C ILE A 5 -9.94 -11.76 15.97
N SER A 6 -8.74 -12.17 16.38
CA SER A 6 -7.52 -11.52 15.98
C SER A 6 -7.45 -11.67 14.46
N ILE A 7 -7.76 -10.60 13.73
CA ILE A 7 -7.68 -10.60 12.27
C ILE A 7 -6.19 -10.56 11.94
N ASN A 8 -5.56 -11.73 11.98
CA ASN A 8 -4.17 -11.90 11.65
C ASN A 8 -4.03 -12.02 10.13
N PHE A 9 -3.52 -10.98 9.51
CA PHE A 9 -3.31 -10.95 8.06
C PHE A 9 -2.05 -11.68 7.60
N HIS A 10 -1.25 -12.31 8.48
CA HIS A 10 -0.02 -12.99 8.06
C HIS A 10 -0.26 -14.07 6.99
N SER A 11 -1.21 -14.98 7.22
CA SER A 11 -1.55 -16.02 6.23
C SER A 11 -2.12 -15.43 4.93
N HIS A 12 -2.86 -14.33 5.04
CA HIS A 12 -3.39 -13.60 3.89
C HIS A 12 -2.27 -12.96 3.06
N LEU A 13 -1.31 -12.32 3.71
CA LEU A 13 -0.13 -11.72 3.08
C LEU A 13 0.73 -12.78 2.40
N ASP A 14 0.95 -13.93 3.05
CA ASP A 14 1.65 -15.06 2.47
C ASP A 14 0.97 -15.54 1.18
N ASN A 15 -0.36 -15.71 1.23
CA ASN A 15 -1.15 -16.16 0.09
C ASN A 15 -1.09 -15.16 -1.07
N ILE A 16 -1.26 -13.86 -0.79
CA ILE A 16 -1.18 -12.79 -1.79
C ILE A 16 0.22 -12.72 -2.42
N CYS A 17 1.27 -12.72 -1.59
CA CYS A 17 2.66 -12.67 -2.06
C CYS A 17 3.00 -13.90 -2.89
N CYS A 18 2.60 -15.10 -2.45
CA CYS A 18 2.81 -16.33 -3.20
C CYS A 18 2.09 -16.30 -4.56
N LYS A 19 0.83 -15.83 -4.58
CA LYS A 19 0.05 -15.70 -5.82
C LYS A 19 0.71 -14.69 -6.78
N ALA A 20 1.14 -13.54 -6.26
CA ALA A 20 1.82 -12.50 -7.03
C ALA A 20 3.18 -12.99 -7.57
N LEU A 21 3.94 -13.76 -6.80
CA LEU A 21 5.22 -14.34 -7.24
C LEU A 21 5.04 -15.43 -8.30
N LYS A 22 4.01 -16.28 -8.18
CA LYS A 22 3.66 -17.25 -9.23
C LYS A 22 3.33 -16.54 -10.54
N MET A 23 2.52 -15.48 -10.47
CA MET A 23 2.17 -14.65 -11.63
C MET A 23 3.40 -13.94 -12.21
N LEU A 24 4.29 -13.42 -11.35
CA LEU A 24 5.55 -12.83 -11.80
C LEU A 24 6.42 -13.86 -12.52
N GLY A 25 6.49 -15.10 -12.03
CA GLY A 25 7.20 -16.20 -12.70
C GLY A 25 6.64 -16.50 -14.09
N PHE A 26 5.31 -16.48 -14.24
CA PHE A 26 4.64 -16.61 -15.53
C PHE A 26 5.02 -15.48 -16.49
N ILE A 27 4.95 -14.22 -16.03
CA ILE A 27 5.35 -13.04 -16.82
C ILE A 27 6.81 -13.18 -17.25
N LYS A 28 7.72 -13.60 -16.36
CA LYS A 28 9.15 -13.77 -16.70
C LYS A 28 9.39 -14.76 -17.84
N ARG A 29 8.63 -15.85 -17.88
CA ARG A 29 8.76 -16.87 -18.95
C ARG A 29 8.26 -16.36 -20.28
N ILE A 30 7.13 -15.66 -20.29
CA ILE A 30 6.56 -15.10 -21.53
C ILE A 30 7.38 -13.92 -22.03
N CYS A 31 7.77 -13.02 -21.12
CA CYS A 31 8.46 -11.78 -21.44
C CYS A 31 9.94 -11.95 -21.75
N ASN A 32 10.50 -13.15 -21.63
CA ASN A 32 11.94 -13.38 -21.85
C ASN A 32 12.39 -12.99 -23.26
N GLU A 33 11.51 -13.12 -24.25
CA GLU A 33 11.78 -12.74 -25.64
C GLU A 33 11.41 -11.27 -25.94
N PHE A 34 10.61 -10.64 -25.08
CA PHE A 34 10.14 -9.27 -25.27
C PHE A 34 11.12 -8.29 -24.61
N LYS A 35 11.85 -7.53 -25.42
CA LYS A 35 12.78 -6.48 -24.93
C LYS A 35 12.11 -5.13 -24.63
N LEU A 36 10.79 -5.03 -24.80
CA LEU A 36 10.06 -3.78 -24.66
C LEU A 36 9.68 -3.51 -23.20
N THR A 37 10.34 -2.51 -22.62
CA THR A 37 10.12 -2.03 -21.24
C THR A 37 8.65 -1.70 -20.94
N SER A 38 7.95 -1.08 -21.90
CA SER A 38 6.55 -0.68 -21.75
C SER A 38 5.63 -1.88 -21.57
N SER A 39 5.78 -2.92 -22.39
CA SER A 39 4.97 -4.15 -22.33
C SER A 39 5.16 -4.88 -21.01
N ILE A 40 6.41 -5.05 -20.56
CA ILE A 40 6.72 -5.70 -19.28
C ILE A 40 6.12 -4.93 -18.10
N LYS A 41 6.26 -3.59 -18.11
CA LYS A 41 5.64 -2.72 -17.10
C LYS A 41 4.12 -2.92 -17.07
N THR A 42 3.46 -2.87 -18.23
CA THR A 42 2.00 -3.00 -18.32
C THR A 42 1.54 -4.35 -17.78
N LEU A 43 2.20 -5.45 -18.15
CA LEU A 43 1.88 -6.78 -17.65
C LEU A 43 2.06 -6.88 -16.13
N TYR A 44 3.15 -6.33 -15.60
CA TYR A 44 3.37 -6.27 -14.15
C TYR A 44 2.26 -5.50 -13.43
N CYS A 45 1.89 -4.31 -13.94
CA CYS A 45 0.81 -3.50 -13.39
C CYS A 45 -0.54 -4.23 -13.44
N ALA A 46 -0.86 -4.88 -14.57
CA ALA A 46 -2.15 -5.52 -14.79
C ALA A 46 -2.34 -6.79 -13.95
N TYR A 47 -1.30 -7.61 -13.81
CA TYR A 47 -1.43 -8.95 -13.21
C TYR A 47 -0.80 -9.09 -11.84
N VAL A 48 0.41 -8.58 -11.61
CA VAL A 48 1.10 -8.77 -10.33
C VAL A 48 0.68 -7.70 -9.34
N ARG A 49 0.70 -6.44 -9.78
CA ARG A 49 0.37 -5.29 -8.93
C ARG A 49 -1.09 -5.28 -8.52
N SER A 50 -2.01 -5.62 -9.43
CA SER A 50 -3.43 -5.74 -9.11
C SER A 50 -3.70 -6.73 -7.97
N ILE A 51 -2.98 -7.85 -7.90
CA ILE A 51 -3.06 -8.82 -6.80
C ILE A 51 -2.58 -8.20 -5.48
N LEU A 52 -1.49 -7.44 -5.52
CA LEU A 52 -0.88 -6.82 -4.32
C LEU A 52 -1.63 -5.58 -3.83
N GLU A 53 -2.41 -4.91 -4.68
CA GLU A 53 -3.14 -3.69 -4.31
C GLU A 53 -4.60 -3.96 -3.96
N TYR A 54 -5.13 -5.11 -4.38
CA TYR A 54 -6.50 -5.48 -4.10
C TYR A 54 -6.75 -5.56 -2.58
N GLY A 55 -7.67 -4.72 -2.10
CA GLY A 55 -8.06 -4.68 -0.69
C GLY A 55 -6.98 -4.14 0.25
N ALA A 56 -5.89 -3.55 -0.25
CA ALA A 56 -4.78 -3.09 0.59
C ALA A 56 -5.22 -2.11 1.68
N VAL A 57 -6.26 -1.31 1.43
CA VAL A 57 -6.88 -0.41 2.41
C VAL A 57 -7.35 -1.16 3.67
N VAL A 58 -7.71 -2.45 3.57
CA VAL A 58 -8.15 -3.26 4.71
C VAL A 58 -6.96 -3.93 5.41
N TRP A 59 -6.11 -4.62 4.65
CA TRP A 59 -5.10 -5.50 5.23
C TRP A 59 -3.69 -4.91 5.35
N ASP A 60 -3.44 -3.67 4.90
CA ASP A 60 -2.10 -3.07 4.81
C ASP A 60 -1.28 -3.28 6.11
N PRO A 61 -0.15 -4.02 6.05
CA PRO A 61 0.54 -4.44 7.25
C PRO A 61 1.20 -3.27 7.94
N SER A 62 1.08 -3.22 9.27
CA SER A 62 1.83 -2.26 10.08
C SER A 62 3.25 -2.73 10.40
N THR A 63 3.48 -4.04 10.43
CA THR A 63 4.78 -4.64 10.74
C THR A 63 5.77 -4.46 9.60
N SER A 64 7.05 -4.20 9.94
CA SER A 64 8.14 -4.09 8.97
C SER A 64 8.26 -5.36 8.12
N CYS A 65 8.22 -6.54 8.76
CA CYS A 65 8.27 -7.83 8.07
C CYS A 65 7.20 -7.97 6.97
N GLY A 66 5.93 -7.62 7.27
CA GLY A 66 4.86 -7.68 6.28
C GLY A 66 5.04 -6.69 5.13
N LYS A 67 5.49 -5.47 5.44
CA LYS A 67 5.81 -4.45 4.42
C LYS A 67 6.94 -4.92 3.51
N ASP A 68 8.02 -5.44 4.09
CA ASP A 68 9.19 -5.96 3.38
C ASP A 68 8.86 -7.17 2.52
N GLN A 69 7.96 -8.05 3.00
CA GLN A 69 7.50 -9.20 2.24
C GLN A 69 6.81 -8.80 0.94
N ILE A 70 5.91 -7.81 1.00
CA ILE A 70 5.23 -7.28 -0.19
C ILE A 70 6.23 -6.57 -1.11
N GLU A 71 7.10 -5.73 -0.53
CA GLU A 71 8.09 -4.97 -1.28
C GLU A 71 9.08 -5.91 -2.00
N ARG A 72 9.40 -7.06 -1.41
CA ARG A 72 10.24 -8.09 -2.02
C ARG A 72 9.68 -8.60 -3.34
N VAL A 73 8.35 -8.64 -3.52
CA VAL A 73 7.74 -9.02 -4.80
C VAL A 73 8.06 -7.99 -5.88
N GLN A 74 7.94 -6.69 -5.57
CA GLN A 74 8.34 -5.62 -6.48
C GLN A 74 9.85 -5.64 -6.74
N ARG A 75 10.70 -5.77 -5.72
CA ARG A 75 12.17 -5.85 -5.88
C ARG A 75 12.58 -7.00 -6.80
N LYS A 76 11.93 -8.18 -6.69
CA LYS A 76 12.17 -9.32 -7.60
C LYS A 76 11.77 -9.06 -9.05
N PHE A 77 10.79 -8.19 -9.28
CA PHE A 77 10.41 -7.72 -10.60
C PHE A 77 11.44 -6.71 -11.12
N LEU A 78 11.80 -5.70 -10.32
CA LEU A 78 12.78 -4.68 -10.69
C LEU A 78 14.14 -5.29 -11.04
N ASN A 79 14.61 -6.27 -10.25
CA ASN A 79 15.84 -7.00 -10.53
C ASN A 79 15.81 -7.76 -11.87
N TYR A 80 14.65 -8.30 -12.24
CA TYR A 80 14.48 -8.96 -13.54
C TYR A 80 14.49 -7.97 -14.69
N VAL A 81 13.83 -6.82 -14.52
CA VAL A 81 13.85 -5.75 -15.53
C VAL A 81 15.25 -5.16 -15.68
N ALA A 82 15.98 -4.98 -14.58
CA ALA A 82 17.36 -4.51 -14.60
C ALA A 82 18.26 -5.44 -15.43
N PHE A 83 18.10 -6.75 -15.25
CA PHE A 83 18.81 -7.76 -16.03
C PHE A 83 18.48 -7.68 -17.53
N ILE A 84 17.20 -7.60 -17.90
CA ILE A 84 16.79 -7.53 -19.32
C ILE A 84 17.25 -6.24 -19.99
N LEU A 85 17.21 -5.12 -19.27
CA LEU A 85 17.55 -3.80 -19.80
C LEU A 85 19.03 -3.42 -19.61
N SER A 86 19.83 -4.33 -19.04
CA SER A 86 21.24 -4.11 -18.69
C SER A 86 21.45 -2.78 -17.95
N ILE A 87 20.63 -2.53 -16.93
CA ILE A 87 20.75 -1.33 -16.08
C ILE A 87 21.54 -1.73 -14.85
N ASP A 88 22.71 -1.12 -14.68
CA ASP A 88 23.47 -1.25 -13.45
C ASP A 88 22.75 -0.53 -12.31
N HIS A 89 22.64 -1.22 -11.17
CA HIS A 89 22.13 -0.63 -9.95
C HIS A 89 22.85 -1.24 -8.74
N PRO A 90 23.02 -0.48 -7.65
CA PRO A 90 23.60 -1.01 -6.42
C PRO A 90 22.71 -2.12 -5.83
N PRO A 91 23.29 -3.05 -5.05
CA PRO A 91 22.48 -3.96 -4.26
C PRO A 91 21.55 -3.17 -3.34
N HIS A 92 20.28 -3.54 -3.30
CA HIS A 92 19.22 -2.91 -2.51
C HIS A 92 18.78 -1.49 -2.90
N ASP A 93 19.47 -0.82 -3.82
CA ASP A 93 19.00 0.44 -4.41
C ASP A 93 18.37 0.19 -5.79
N TYR A 94 17.05 0.28 -5.84
CA TYR A 94 16.26 0.11 -7.06
C TYR A 94 15.68 1.43 -7.57
N THR A 95 16.07 2.57 -6.99
CA THR A 95 15.60 3.90 -7.42
C THR A 95 15.86 4.20 -8.90
N PRO A 96 16.99 3.80 -9.53
CA PRO A 96 17.21 4.08 -10.95
C PRO A 96 16.19 3.37 -11.86
N ILE A 97 15.83 2.12 -11.49
CA ILE A 97 14.89 1.30 -12.25
C ILE A 97 13.46 1.79 -12.04
N LEU A 98 13.11 2.19 -10.81
CA LEU A 98 11.82 2.80 -10.51
C LEU A 98 11.59 4.05 -11.35
N ASN A 99 12.60 4.93 -11.43
CA ASN A 99 12.56 6.15 -12.23
C ASN A 99 12.47 5.86 -13.72
N LYS A 100 13.29 4.94 -14.24
CA LYS A 100 13.26 4.54 -15.67
C LYS A 100 11.93 3.88 -16.07
N LEU A 101 11.31 3.14 -15.16
CA LEU A 101 9.99 2.57 -15.38
C LEU A 101 8.84 3.53 -15.09
N GLY A 102 9.06 4.64 -14.38
CA GLY A 102 8.00 5.49 -13.86
C GLY A 102 7.02 4.70 -12.99
N ILE A 103 7.55 3.95 -12.02
CA ILE A 103 6.78 3.16 -11.04
C ILE A 103 7.15 3.66 -9.65
N SER A 104 6.16 3.90 -8.78
CA SER A 104 6.38 4.18 -7.36
C SER A 104 6.49 2.90 -6.52
N SER A 105 7.00 3.02 -5.29
CA SER A 105 7.05 1.87 -4.37
C SER A 105 5.65 1.38 -4.02
N LEU A 106 5.50 0.10 -3.68
CA LEU A 106 4.21 -0.42 -3.23
C LEU A 106 3.81 0.20 -1.88
N VAL A 107 4.76 0.62 -1.04
CA VAL A 107 4.48 1.37 0.20
C VAL A 107 3.76 2.68 -0.11
N ASP A 108 4.30 3.49 -1.03
CA ASP A 108 3.70 4.78 -1.39
C ASP A 108 2.31 4.57 -1.99
N ARG A 109 2.15 3.56 -2.84
CA ARG A 109 0.86 3.26 -3.46
C ARG A 109 -0.20 2.80 -2.46
N ARG A 110 0.20 2.01 -1.45
CA ARG A 110 -0.71 1.66 -0.33
C ARG A 110 -1.06 2.89 0.49
N LYS A 111 -0.12 3.82 0.72
CA LYS A 111 -0.40 5.10 1.36
C LYS A 111 -1.44 5.90 0.56
N ASP A 112 -1.22 6.06 -0.74
CA ASP A 112 -2.15 6.78 -1.62
C ASP A 112 -3.54 6.13 -1.64
N ALA A 113 -3.62 4.79 -1.67
CA ALA A 113 -4.90 4.08 -1.63
C ALA A 113 -5.66 4.31 -0.31
N ASN A 114 -4.95 4.29 0.82
CA ASN A 114 -5.53 4.59 2.14
C ASN A 114 -6.08 6.03 2.20
N LEU A 115 -5.28 7.01 1.76
CA LEU A 115 -5.71 8.42 1.76
C LEU A 115 -6.85 8.66 0.78
N LYS A 116 -6.79 8.07 -0.42
CA LYS A 116 -7.86 8.17 -1.42
C LYS A 116 -9.16 7.59 -0.91
N PHE A 117 -9.11 6.42 -0.25
CA PHE A 117 -10.31 5.82 0.34
C PHE A 117 -10.92 6.73 1.41
N LEU A 118 -10.09 7.27 2.32
CA LEU A 118 -10.55 8.19 3.36
C LEU A 118 -11.21 9.44 2.76
N ARG A 119 -10.60 10.05 1.74
CA ARG A 119 -11.16 11.23 1.07
C ARG A 119 -12.50 10.91 0.40
N LEU A 120 -12.58 9.81 -0.35
CA LEU A 120 -13.84 9.38 -0.98
C LEU A 120 -14.95 9.07 0.02
N LEU A 121 -14.61 8.58 1.22
CA LEU A 121 -15.55 8.35 2.30
C LEU A 121 -16.08 9.67 2.90
N ILE A 122 -15.23 10.68 3.03
CA ILE A 122 -15.61 12.01 3.54
C ILE A 122 -16.44 12.79 2.50
N ASP A 123 -16.06 12.71 1.22
CA ASP A 123 -16.76 13.37 0.12
C ASP A 123 -18.12 12.71 -0.21
N GLY A 124 -18.48 11.63 0.48
CA GLY A 124 -19.73 10.90 0.24
C GLY A 124 -19.75 10.08 -1.06
N CYS A 125 -18.61 9.94 -1.74
CA CYS A 125 -18.48 9.07 -2.92
C CYS A 125 -18.59 7.57 -2.55
N ILE A 126 -18.25 7.24 -1.30
CA ILE A 126 -18.48 5.92 -0.70
C ILE A 126 -19.56 6.08 0.36
N ASP A 127 -20.77 5.61 0.07
CA ASP A 127 -21.89 5.68 1.01
C ASP A 127 -21.81 4.56 2.04
N SER A 128 -21.30 4.89 3.22
CA SER A 128 -21.24 3.98 4.36
C SER A 128 -21.32 4.77 5.67
N PRO A 129 -22.54 5.03 6.19
CA PRO A 129 -22.76 5.78 7.42
C PRO A 129 -22.02 5.18 8.62
N VAL A 130 -21.91 3.85 8.67
CA VAL A 130 -21.19 3.12 9.72
C VAL A 130 -19.71 3.48 9.72
N LEU A 131 -19.05 3.51 8.57
CA LEU A 131 -17.62 3.85 8.49
C LEU A 131 -17.39 5.34 8.73
N LEU A 132 -18.27 6.20 8.22
CA LEU A 132 -18.19 7.64 8.44
C LEU A 132 -18.32 7.99 9.93
N SER A 133 -19.22 7.30 10.66
CA SER A 133 -19.40 7.48 12.11
C SER A 133 -18.16 7.10 12.94
N MET A 134 -17.23 6.32 12.40
CA MET A 134 -15.98 5.95 13.06
C MET A 134 -14.88 7.01 12.89
N ILE A 135 -15.08 8.01 12.03
CA ILE A 135 -14.11 9.08 11.79
C ILE A 135 -14.31 10.16 12.85
N ASN A 136 -13.24 10.46 13.58
CA ASN A 136 -13.25 11.50 14.61
C ASN A 136 -12.61 12.77 14.05
N PHE A 137 -13.42 13.75 13.66
CA PHE A 137 -12.90 15.06 13.24
C PHE A 137 -12.38 15.87 14.43
N LYS A 138 -11.26 16.55 14.24
CA LYS A 138 -10.72 17.49 15.22
C LYS A 138 -11.08 18.90 14.81
N VAL A 139 -11.96 19.53 15.56
CA VAL A 139 -12.34 20.94 15.36
C VAL A 139 -11.55 21.79 16.36
N PRO A 140 -10.56 22.59 15.91
CA PRO A 140 -9.80 23.44 16.83
C PRO A 140 -10.64 24.63 17.29
N PHE A 141 -10.61 24.91 18.60
CA PHE A 141 -11.29 26.07 19.20
C PHE A 141 -10.54 27.41 18.97
N SER A 142 -9.26 27.34 18.58
CA SER A 142 -8.40 28.53 18.39
C SER A 142 -7.35 28.26 17.32
N ALA A 143 -6.78 29.31 16.72
CA ALA A 143 -5.78 29.17 15.65
C ALA A 143 -4.51 28.49 16.17
N VAL A 144 -4.33 27.21 15.86
CA VAL A 144 -3.14 26.43 16.21
C VAL A 144 -2.18 26.42 15.02
N ARG A 145 -0.87 26.49 15.29
CA ARG A 145 0.19 26.43 14.26
C ARG A 145 0.17 25.14 13.42
N GLN A 146 -0.42 24.06 13.94
CA GLN A 146 -0.60 22.80 13.22
C GLN A 146 -2.07 22.39 13.28
N ILE A 147 -2.68 22.32 12.10
CA ILE A 147 -4.06 21.86 11.93
C ILE A 147 -3.99 20.39 11.53
N TYR A 148 -4.50 19.54 12.41
CA TYR A 148 -4.66 18.11 12.13
C TYR A 148 -6.15 17.84 11.93
N PRO A 149 -6.58 17.27 10.78
CA PRO A 149 -8.00 17.05 10.49
C PRO A 149 -8.70 16.10 11.47
N PHE A 150 -7.97 15.13 12.02
CA PHE A 150 -8.57 14.03 12.78
C PHE A 150 -8.04 13.93 14.22
N PHE A 151 -8.93 13.53 15.13
CA PHE A 151 -8.60 13.12 16.49
C PHE A 151 -8.31 11.62 16.54
N ILE A 152 -7.15 11.25 17.07
CA ILE A 152 -6.74 9.84 17.20
C ILE A 152 -6.94 9.38 18.65
N PRO A 153 -7.87 8.45 18.92
CA PRO A 153 -8.05 7.90 20.26
C PRO A 153 -6.79 7.14 20.71
N LYS A 154 -6.52 7.16 22.02
CA LYS A 154 -5.44 6.37 22.62
C LYS A 154 -5.77 4.88 22.49
N CYS A 155 -4.84 4.12 21.95
CA CYS A 155 -4.96 2.67 21.78
C CYS A 155 -4.01 1.96 22.74
N ASN A 156 -4.48 0.88 23.37
CA ASN A 156 -3.69 0.11 24.33
C ASN A 156 -2.90 -1.03 23.67
N THR A 157 -3.19 -1.35 22.41
CA THR A 157 -2.55 -2.43 21.66
C THR A 157 -2.15 -1.98 20.27
N ASN A 158 -1.07 -2.55 19.75
CA ASN A 158 -0.64 -2.35 18.35
C ASN A 158 -1.74 -2.76 17.36
N TYR A 159 -2.58 -3.74 17.71
CA TYR A 159 -3.68 -4.17 16.85
C TYR A 159 -4.72 -3.07 16.70
N SER A 160 -5.22 -2.53 17.82
CA SER A 160 -6.21 -1.45 17.83
C SER A 160 -5.67 -0.20 17.12
N GLU A 161 -4.40 0.14 17.35
CA GLU A 161 -3.79 1.30 16.71
C GLU A 161 -3.74 1.19 15.18
N ASN A 162 -3.56 -0.03 14.66
CA ASN A 162 -3.44 -0.32 13.24
C ASN A 162 -4.74 -0.75 12.57
N GLN A 163 -5.90 -0.53 13.21
CA GLN A 163 -7.18 -0.67 12.55
C GLN A 163 -7.26 0.26 11.33
N PRO A 164 -7.94 -0.15 10.23
CA PRO A 164 -7.92 0.59 8.97
C PRO A 164 -8.26 2.08 9.11
N ILE A 165 -9.38 2.41 9.75
CA ILE A 165 -9.85 3.81 9.90
C ILE A 165 -8.87 4.64 10.75
N LEU A 166 -8.41 4.10 11.89
CA LEU A 166 -7.43 4.77 12.75
C LEU A 166 -6.08 4.98 12.06
N ARG A 167 -5.61 3.98 11.31
CA ARG A 167 -4.40 4.06 10.49
C ARG A 167 -4.55 5.15 9.43
N MET A 168 -5.65 5.17 8.67
CA MET A 168 -5.92 6.18 7.65
C MET A 168 -5.95 7.60 8.23
N MET A 169 -6.63 7.82 9.36
CA MET A 169 -6.65 9.12 10.04
C MET A 169 -5.24 9.56 10.50
N ARG A 170 -4.43 8.63 11.05
CA ARG A 170 -3.02 8.92 11.41
C ARG A 170 -2.18 9.30 10.18
N MET A 171 -2.36 8.58 9.08
CA MET A 171 -1.66 8.86 7.82
C MET A 171 -2.03 10.23 7.27
N ALA A 172 -3.31 10.59 7.32
CA ALA A 172 -3.80 11.90 6.89
C ALA A 172 -3.29 13.04 7.79
N ASN A 173 -3.26 12.85 9.11
CA ASN A 173 -2.67 13.84 10.02
C ASN A 173 -1.16 14.06 9.78
N SER A 174 -0.47 13.06 9.23
CA SER A 174 0.95 13.16 8.88
C SER A 174 1.19 13.75 7.50
N ASP A 175 0.12 13.92 6.70
CA ASP A 175 0.19 14.42 5.33
C ASP A 175 -0.38 15.83 5.22
N PRO A 176 0.47 16.86 5.07
CA PRO A 176 0.01 18.25 5.03
C PRO A 176 -0.83 18.57 3.78
N SER A 177 -0.84 17.70 2.76
CA SER A 177 -1.60 17.88 1.51
C SER A 177 -2.97 17.18 1.52
N PHE A 178 -3.35 16.57 2.65
CA PHE A 178 -4.59 15.80 2.72
C PHE A 178 -5.85 16.68 2.73
N LEU A 179 -5.76 17.89 3.28
CA LEU A 179 -6.82 18.91 3.25
C LEU A 179 -6.59 19.91 2.12
#